data_AF-A0A1V5LKE1-F1
#
_entry.id   AF-A0A1V5LKE1-F1
#
_cell.length_a   1.000
_cell.length_b   1.000
_cell.length_c   1.000
_cell.angle_alpha   90.00
_cell.angle_beta   90.00
_cell.angle_gamma   90.00
#
_symmetry.space_group_name_H-M   'P 1'
#
loop_
_entity.id
_entity.type
_entity.pdbx_description
1 polymer ?
#
loop_
_entity_poly.entity_id
_entity_poly.type
_entity_poly.pdbx_seq_one_letter_code
_entity_poly.pdbx_strand_id
1 'polypeptide(L)'
;MLGVQTRCHLAATTGIHSGQEVIKMLLAGARAVEIASAFYKKGVGLIPTLLAEIEAWMKEQGQNDLESCIGSLNMAGSSAPELYLRAQFMEKIRGWE
;
A
#
# COMPACT_ATOMS: atom_id res chain seq x y z
N MET A 1 3.65 -8.55 4.89
CA MET A 1 2.46 -7.69 5.11
C MET A 1 2.27 -7.55 6.60
N LEU A 2 2.33 -6.31 7.08
CA LEU A 2 2.85 -6.00 8.41
C LEU A 2 1.74 -5.82 9.48
N GLY A 3 0.50 -5.51 9.08
CA GLY A 3 -0.58 -5.14 10.01
C GLY A 3 -1.16 -6.28 10.85
N VAL A 4 -1.19 -7.52 10.34
CA VAL A 4 -1.76 -8.68 11.07
C VAL A 4 -0.75 -9.34 12.02
N GLN A 5 0.53 -9.03 11.88
CA GLN A 5 1.61 -9.67 12.64
C GLN A 5 1.99 -8.91 13.92
N THR A 6 1.49 -7.68 14.11
CA THR A 6 1.87 -6.82 15.22
C THR A 6 0.65 -6.23 15.93
N ARG A 7 0.77 -5.93 17.22
CA ARG A 7 -0.33 -5.37 18.04
C ARG A 7 -0.42 -3.84 17.97
N CYS A 8 0.38 -3.19 17.13
CA CYS A 8 0.45 -1.74 17.01
C CYS A 8 0.08 -1.29 15.59
N HIS A 9 -0.22 0.00 15.46
CA HIS A 9 -0.40 0.61 14.15
C HIS A 9 0.95 0.88 13.49
N LEU A 10 0.99 0.70 12.18
CA LEU A 10 2.18 0.87 11.38
C LEU A 10 1.98 1.98 10.36
N ALA A 11 3.02 2.81 10.20
CA ALA A 11 3.13 3.76 9.11
C ALA A 11 4.00 3.16 8.01
N ALA A 12 3.50 3.13 6.77
CA ALA A 12 4.27 2.70 5.62
C ALA A 12 5.05 3.87 5.03
N THR A 13 6.29 3.60 4.64
CA THR A 13 7.16 4.54 3.93
C THR A 13 7.73 3.82 2.69
N THR A 14 8.75 4.37 2.02
CA THR A 14 9.44 3.86 0.79
C THR A 14 8.86 4.32 -0.55
N GLY A 15 9.29 5.51 -1.00
CA GLY A 15 9.18 5.91 -2.41
C GLY A 15 7.77 6.12 -2.92
N ILE A 16 6.89 6.71 -2.10
CA ILE A 16 5.48 6.93 -2.45
C ILE A 16 5.35 8.24 -3.22
N HIS A 17 4.77 8.15 -4.41
CA HIS A 17 4.70 9.19 -5.44
C HIS A 17 3.29 9.37 -6.03
N SER A 18 2.35 8.47 -5.75
CA SER A 18 0.94 8.53 -6.16
C SER A 18 -0.04 8.05 -5.08
N GLY A 19 -1.33 8.40 -5.21
CA GLY A 19 -2.40 7.93 -4.35
C GLY A 19 -2.65 6.42 -4.49
N GLN A 20 -2.41 5.86 -5.68
CA GLN A 20 -2.45 4.40 -5.90
C GLN A 20 -1.43 3.66 -5.04
N GLU A 21 -0.24 4.23 -4.83
CA GLU A 21 0.77 3.64 -3.95
C GLU A 21 0.37 3.77 -2.47
N VAL A 22 -0.28 4.87 -2.08
CA VAL A 22 -0.89 5.02 -0.75
C VAL A 22 -1.92 3.91 -0.51
N ILE A 23 -2.85 3.70 -1.45
CA ILE A 23 -3.86 2.64 -1.38
C ILE A 23 -3.20 1.27 -1.21
N LYS A 24 -2.17 0.94 -1.99
CA LYS A 24 -1.46 -0.33 -1.86
C LYS A 24 -0.93 -0.55 -0.44
N MET A 25 -0.39 0.50 0.19
CA MET A 25 0.10 0.41 1.58
C MET A 25 -1.04 0.17 2.58
N LEU A 26 -2.18 0.86 2.41
CA LEU A 26 -3.37 0.65 3.24
C LEU A 26 -3.90 -0.78 3.11
N LEU A 27 -4.06 -1.28 1.88
CA LEU A 27 -4.50 -2.65 1.60
C LEU A 27 -3.56 -3.71 2.19
N ALA A 28 -2.25 -3.42 2.26
CA ALA A 28 -1.24 -4.27 2.88
C ALA A 28 -1.28 -4.24 4.43
N GLY A 29 -2.06 -3.33 5.02
CA GLY A 29 -2.32 -3.22 6.46
C GLY A 29 -1.64 -2.04 7.17
N ALA A 30 -1.07 -1.08 6.43
CA ALA A 30 -0.61 0.17 7.05
C ALA A 30 -1.81 1.04 7.44
N ARG A 31 -1.71 1.76 8.55
CA ARG A 31 -2.74 2.71 9.01
C ARG A 31 -2.37 4.17 8.76
N ALA A 32 -1.09 4.42 8.48
CA ALA A 32 -0.59 5.70 8.03
C ALA A 32 0.41 5.51 6.89
N VAL A 33 0.63 6.57 6.12
CA VAL A 33 1.57 6.57 4.99
C VAL A 33 2.40 7.85 5.03
N GLU A 34 3.73 7.72 4.97
CA GLU A 34 4.66 8.85 4.97
C GLU A 34 5.20 9.13 3.57
N ILE A 35 5.14 10.39 3.16
CA ILE A 35 5.55 10.87 1.84
C ILE A 35 6.56 11.99 2.02
N ALA A 36 7.75 11.83 1.45
CA ALA A 36 8.84 12.83 1.52
C ALA A 36 9.30 13.27 0.13
N SER A 37 9.96 12.39 -0.62
CA SER A 37 10.57 12.72 -1.92
C SER A 37 9.60 13.29 -2.95
N ALA A 38 8.32 12.87 -2.92
CA ALA A 38 7.30 13.42 -3.81
C ALA A 38 6.98 14.89 -3.47
N PHE A 39 6.86 15.23 -2.19
CA PHE A 39 6.65 16.62 -1.75
C PHE A 39 7.88 17.49 -2.00
N TYR A 40 9.09 16.95 -1.82
CA TYR A 40 10.31 17.69 -2.14
C TYR A 40 10.39 18.06 -3.64
N LYS A 41 9.98 17.14 -4.53
CA LYS A 41 10.06 17.34 -5.99
C LYS A 41 8.88 18.12 -6.58
N LYS A 42 7.67 17.94 -6.04
CA LYS A 42 6.42 18.47 -6.62
C LYS A 42 5.73 19.53 -5.75
N GLY A 43 6.22 19.74 -4.53
CA GLY A 43 5.59 20.62 -3.53
C GLY A 43 4.36 20.00 -2.87
N VAL A 44 3.85 20.69 -1.85
CA VAL A 44 2.63 20.29 -1.11
C VAL A 44 1.34 20.40 -1.95
N GLY A 45 1.39 21.10 -3.08
CA GLY A 45 0.29 21.14 -4.06
C GLY A 45 -0.04 19.78 -4.69
N LEU A 46 0.78 18.75 -4.44
CA LEU A 46 0.49 17.37 -4.80
C LEU A 46 -0.65 16.75 -3.98
N ILE A 47 -0.91 17.25 -2.76
CA ILE A 47 -1.89 16.65 -1.83
C ILE A 47 -3.28 16.47 -2.44
N PRO A 48 -3.90 17.49 -3.09
CA PRO A 48 -5.22 17.33 -3.71
C PRO A 48 -5.26 16.24 -4.79
N THR A 49 -4.18 16.05 -5.55
CA THR A 49 -4.08 14.97 -6.54
C THR A 49 -4.07 13.60 -5.87
N LEU A 50 -3.29 13.43 -4.80
CA LEU A 50 -3.26 12.18 -4.04
C LEU A 50 -4.64 11.84 -3.47
N LEU A 51 -5.33 12.83 -2.89
CA LEU A 51 -6.67 12.66 -2.33
C LEU A 51 -7.69 12.28 -3.42
N ALA A 52 -7.68 12.98 -4.56
CA ALA A 52 -8.59 12.67 -5.66
C ALA A 52 -8.38 11.26 -6.22
N GLU A 53 -7.13 10.79 -6.34
CA GLU A 53 -6.83 9.42 -6.74
C GLU A 53 -7.35 8.39 -5.73
N ILE A 54 -7.23 8.68 -4.42
CA ILE A 54 -7.75 7.81 -3.36
C ILE A 54 -9.28 7.75 -3.39
N GLU A 55 -9.94 8.89 -3.48
CA GLU A 55 -11.40 8.99 -3.56
C GLU A 55 -11.97 8.29 -4.80
N ALA A 56 -11.32 8.47 -5.96
CA ALA A 56 -11.70 7.81 -7.20
C ALA A 56 -11.63 6.28 -7.05
N TRP A 57 -10.54 5.77 -6.50
CA TRP A 57 -10.40 4.33 -6.24
C TRP A 57 -11.44 3.82 -5.24
N MET A 58 -11.70 4.53 -4.14
CA MET A 58 -12.73 4.13 -3.18
C MET A 58 -14.10 4.03 -3.85
N LYS A 59 -14.45 5.01 -4.70
CA LYS A 59 -15.69 5.00 -5.48
C LYS A 59 -15.75 3.82 -6.45
N GLU A 60 -14.66 3.54 -7.17
CA GLU A 60 -14.57 2.41 -8.09
C GLU A 60 -14.73 1.06 -7.38
N GLN A 61 -14.20 0.93 -6.16
CA GLN A 61 -14.32 -0.29 -5.35
C GLN A 61 -15.64 -0.34 -4.54
N GLY A 62 -16.50 0.67 -4.62
CA GLY A 62 -17.75 0.76 -3.84
C GLY A 62 -17.53 0.88 -2.33
N GLN A 63 -16.39 1.40 -1.91
CA GLN A 63 -15.98 1.51 -0.52
C GLN A 63 -16.39 2.87 0.03
N ASN A 64 -17.15 2.86 1.12
CA ASN A 64 -17.64 4.09 1.78
C ASN A 64 -16.73 4.53 2.94
N ASP A 65 -15.81 3.67 3.36
CA ASP A 65 -14.92 3.90 4.48
C ASP A 65 -13.53 3.31 4.17
N LEU A 66 -12.49 3.91 4.73
CA LEU A 66 -11.12 3.48 4.52
C LEU A 66 -10.82 2.22 5.36
N GLU A 67 -11.42 2.12 6.55
CA GLU A 67 -11.14 1.02 7.50
C GLU A 67 -11.55 -0.35 6.96
N SER A 68 -12.60 -0.44 6.15
CA SER A 68 -13.01 -1.69 5.50
C SER A 68 -11.95 -2.24 4.55
N CYS A 69 -11.05 -1.39 4.05
CA CYS A 69 -10.03 -1.75 3.08
C CYS A 69 -8.68 -2.05 3.74
N ILE A 70 -8.41 -1.48 4.91
CA ILE A 70 -7.09 -1.59 5.57
C ILE A 70 -6.81 -3.06 5.88
N GLY A 71 -5.71 -3.57 5.32
CA GLY A 71 -5.29 -4.95 5.50
C GLY A 71 -6.17 -5.97 4.77
N SER A 72 -7.11 -5.57 3.91
CA SER A 72 -7.96 -6.52 3.17
C SER A 72 -7.17 -7.45 2.25
N LEU A 73 -5.98 -7.04 1.81
CA LEU A 73 -5.06 -7.86 1.00
C LEU A 73 -3.88 -8.40 1.79
N ASN A 74 -4.00 -8.60 3.11
CA ASN A 74 -2.89 -9.10 3.92
C ASN A 74 -2.53 -10.59 3.63
N MET A 75 -1.28 -10.98 3.89
CA MET A 75 -0.80 -12.35 3.66
C MET A 75 -1.44 -13.40 4.57
N ALA A 76 -1.93 -13.01 5.75
CA ALA A 76 -2.53 -13.97 6.70
C ALA A 76 -3.87 -14.52 6.18
N GLY A 77 -4.57 -13.78 5.32
CA GLY A 77 -5.80 -14.23 4.65
C GLY A 77 -5.58 -15.01 3.35
N SER A 78 -4.33 -15.21 2.89
CA SER A 78 -4.02 -15.91 1.65
C SER A 78 -3.94 -17.43 1.85
N SER A 79 -4.45 -18.20 0.88
CA SER A 79 -4.51 -19.66 0.94
C SER A 79 -3.13 -20.34 0.87
N ALA A 80 -2.12 -19.69 0.28
CA ALA A 80 -0.77 -20.23 0.15
C ALA A 80 0.33 -19.13 0.17
N PRO A 81 0.54 -18.46 1.31
CA PRO A 81 1.46 -17.32 1.39
C PRO A 81 2.91 -17.68 1.07
N GLU A 82 3.36 -18.88 1.48
CA GLU A 82 4.73 -19.36 1.27
C GLU A 82 5.06 -19.60 -0.21
N LEU A 83 4.11 -20.18 -0.95
CA LEU A 83 4.22 -20.40 -2.40
C LEU A 83 4.32 -19.06 -3.14
N TYR A 84 3.51 -18.08 -2.75
CA TYR A 84 3.58 -16.73 -3.31
C TYR A 84 4.95 -16.08 -3.05
N LEU A 85 5.43 -16.11 -1.80
CA LEU A 85 6.74 -15.53 -1.44
C LEU A 85 7.88 -16.23 -2.18
N ARG A 86 7.82 -17.56 -2.34
CA ARG A 86 8.80 -18.33 -3.11
C ARG A 86 8.79 -17.94 -4.59
N ALA A 87 7.62 -17.75 -5.19
CA ALA A 87 7.50 -17.29 -6.57
C ALA A 87 8.11 -15.89 -6.74
N GLN A 88 7.78 -14.95 -5.84
CA GLN A 88 8.33 -13.59 -5.82
C GLN A 88 9.86 -13.57 -5.65
N PHE A 89 10.39 -14.44 -4.79
CA PHE A 89 11.83 -14.60 -4.60
C PHE A 89 12.52 -15.11 -5.86
N MET A 90 11.98 -16.17 -6.49
CA MET A 90 12.53 -16.71 -7.73
C MET A 90 12.48 -15.70 -8.88
N GLU A 91 11.39 -14.94 -9.01
CA GLU A 91 11.25 -13.89 -10.02
C GLU A 91 12.32 -12.81 -9.85
N LYS A 92 12.48 -12.26 -8.64
CA LYS A 92 13.46 -11.19 -8.38
C LYS A 92 14.91 -11.63 -8.57
N ILE A 93 15.24 -12.88 -8.24
CA ILE A 93 16.60 -13.40 -8.44
C ILE A 93 16.88 -13.72 -9.91
N ARG A 94 15.87 -14.15 -10.68
CA ARG A 94 16.05 -14.42 -12.11
C ARG A 94 16.38 -13.18 -12.95
N GLY A 95 16.03 -11.99 -12.46
CA GLY A 95 16.37 -10.70 -13.10
C GLY A 95 17.74 -10.13 -12.74
N TRP A 96 18.60 -10.88 -12.03
CA TRP A 96 20.02 -10.54 -11.86
C TRP A 96 20.85 -11.15 -13.00
N GLU A 97 20.81 -10.48 -14.15
CA GLU A 97 21.89 -10.40 -15.15
C GLU A 97 22.16 -8.92 -15.47
#